data_AF-A0A7C5WPK7-F1
#
_entry.id   AF-A0A7C5WPK7-F1
#
_cell.length_a   1.000
_cell.length_b   1.000
_cell.length_c   1.000
_cell.angle_alpha   90.00
_cell.angle_beta   90.00
_cell.angle_gamma   90.00
#
_symmetry.space_group_name_H-M   'P 1'
#
loop_
_entity.id
_entity.type
_entity.pdbx_description
1 polymer ?
#
loop_
_entity_poly.entity_id
_entity_poly.type
_entity_poly.pdbx_seq_one_letter_code
_entity_poly.pdbx_strand_id
1 'polypeptide(L)'
;MHHPTPQPGDAGHAPPRQTTGTHDRAATPPAAFGEPPVWLMGASLVVCLGGVLLILVLIAASGLATLWPRPVERITTRTGEVFLAMPMGSEMFTPDQASRRRIDELVEQGAIQPIEGRAERFRFRLGNRDLGRDPFRWVPGYEILSRDRPDDAVVVERDAWGVFVGVPRAVVLKEEITEPISVPFVEQIQAETPLGTGRAVQRVVEEDAGTRRIRRDVYLAEGPEATLARIEALWDESRERLRKINHLHRVRIPAIQDRLSGLKWAERRVRGAEQGRPMGPFWGWSIAASVLSAVGVFVVARRAGSAARAVRLVLVVLMIGTGLYGVLERPRPGLSAQRLSARLDSIAAERARLERERDGVLAEIRRLEAEDDTVRIEIVDPGLDRFAPVAQTQPDEPMRLSQAHRIVRVNTLGFTGRLGLYLRRWVDFLTRPPGESPGDGGIFPVIIGTVVLTLLLTVSVVPLGVVAAIYLREYARQGIVT
;
A
#
# COMPACT_ATOMS: atom_id res chain seq x y z
N MET A 1 -13.96 -103.96 -37.40
CA MET A 1 -15.08 -104.92 -37.40
C MET A 1 -16.07 -104.52 -36.31
N HIS A 2 -17.15 -103.84 -36.68
CA HIS A 2 -18.52 -104.17 -36.28
C HIS A 2 -19.48 -103.32 -37.11
N HIS A 3 -20.46 -103.98 -37.71
CA HIS A 3 -21.40 -103.47 -38.71
C HIS A 3 -22.39 -102.41 -38.16
N PRO A 4 -22.92 -101.54 -39.04
CA PRO A 4 -24.03 -100.61 -38.77
C PRO A 4 -25.39 -101.16 -39.24
N THR A 5 -26.49 -100.52 -38.80
CA THR A 5 -27.81 -100.20 -39.45
C THR A 5 -28.98 -100.22 -38.43
N PRO A 6 -30.18 -99.65 -38.69
CA PRO A 6 -30.51 -98.32 -39.24
C PRO A 6 -31.70 -97.59 -38.52
N GLN A 7 -31.96 -96.35 -38.98
CA GLN A 7 -33.09 -95.38 -38.87
C GLN A 7 -34.55 -95.88 -38.59
N PRO A 8 -35.59 -95.04 -38.28
CA PRO A 8 -35.96 -93.78 -39.00
C PRO A 8 -36.75 -92.67 -38.24
N GLY A 9 -37.03 -91.54 -38.93
CA GLY A 9 -38.22 -90.71 -38.65
C GLY A 9 -38.14 -89.21 -38.98
N ASP A 10 -38.53 -88.85 -40.20
CA ASP A 10 -38.80 -87.48 -40.69
C ASP A 10 -39.98 -86.78 -40.00
N ALA A 11 -39.88 -85.47 -39.78
CA ALA A 11 -41.03 -84.54 -39.80
C ALA A 11 -40.57 -83.11 -40.15
N GLY A 12 -41.11 -82.57 -41.24
CA GLY A 12 -40.69 -81.30 -41.83
C GLY A 12 -41.10 -80.02 -41.09
N HIS A 13 -40.40 -78.93 -41.42
CA HIS A 13 -40.83 -77.56 -41.19
C HIS A 13 -40.39 -76.68 -42.37
N ALA A 14 -41.37 -76.03 -43.00
CA ALA A 14 -41.18 -75.11 -44.12
C ALA A 14 -40.53 -73.78 -43.66
N PRO A 15 -39.71 -73.12 -44.49
CA PRO A 15 -39.12 -71.82 -44.14
C PRO A 15 -40.11 -70.66 -44.38
N PRO A 16 -40.12 -69.61 -43.54
CA PRO A 16 -41.02 -68.46 -43.70
C PRO A 16 -40.53 -67.46 -44.76
N ARG A 17 -41.51 -66.81 -45.42
CA ARG A 17 -41.36 -65.82 -46.48
C ARG A 17 -40.63 -64.55 -46.01
N GLN A 18 -39.68 -64.06 -46.81
CA GLN A 18 -39.03 -62.76 -46.64
C GLN A 18 -39.94 -61.64 -47.18
N THR A 19 -40.26 -60.65 -46.34
CA THR A 19 -40.90 -59.40 -46.75
C THR A 19 -39.82 -58.34 -47.02
N THR A 20 -39.74 -57.86 -48.25
CA THR A 20 -38.87 -56.77 -48.69
C THR A 20 -39.35 -55.43 -48.10
N GLY A 21 -38.61 -54.89 -47.13
CA GLY A 21 -38.79 -53.54 -46.59
C GLY A 21 -38.00 -52.52 -47.39
N THR A 22 -38.68 -51.48 -47.84
CA THR A 22 -38.14 -50.28 -48.50
C THR A 22 -37.16 -49.52 -47.59
N HIS A 23 -35.98 -49.18 -48.10
CA HIS A 23 -35.03 -48.30 -47.41
C HIS A 23 -35.57 -46.86 -47.35
N ASP A 24 -36.22 -46.50 -46.25
CA ASP A 24 -36.41 -45.08 -45.90
C ASP A 24 -35.04 -44.47 -45.62
N ARG A 25 -34.66 -43.46 -46.42
CA ARG A 25 -33.50 -42.62 -46.15
C ARG A 25 -33.74 -41.94 -44.80
N ALA A 26 -33.09 -42.42 -43.75
CA ALA A 26 -33.08 -41.78 -42.46
C ALA A 26 -32.60 -40.33 -42.63
N ALA A 27 -33.54 -39.39 -42.58
CA ALA A 27 -33.22 -37.98 -42.50
C ALA A 27 -32.43 -37.76 -41.21
N THR A 28 -31.19 -37.32 -41.33
CA THR A 28 -30.33 -37.02 -40.19
C THR A 28 -31.07 -36.05 -39.26
N PRO A 29 -31.29 -36.37 -37.99
CA PRO A 29 -32.01 -35.50 -37.07
C PRO A 29 -31.29 -34.15 -36.97
N PRO A 30 -32.01 -33.02 -36.92
CA PRO A 30 -31.42 -31.68 -36.88
C PRO A 30 -30.53 -31.42 -35.65
N ALA A 31 -30.58 -32.30 -34.65
CA ALA A 31 -29.66 -32.33 -33.50
C ALA A 31 -28.20 -32.70 -33.86
N ALA A 32 -27.93 -33.18 -35.08
CA ALA A 32 -26.57 -33.49 -35.55
C ALA A 32 -25.80 -32.26 -36.08
N PHE A 33 -26.45 -31.11 -36.23
CA PHE A 33 -25.77 -29.84 -36.49
C PHE A 33 -25.38 -29.22 -35.15
N GLY A 34 -24.07 -29.12 -34.89
CA GLY A 34 -23.51 -28.53 -33.68
C GLY A 34 -24.29 -27.26 -33.30
N GLU A 35 -24.91 -27.30 -32.13
CA GLU A 35 -25.96 -26.36 -31.75
C GLU A 35 -25.45 -24.91 -31.89
N PRO A 36 -26.08 -24.07 -32.75
CA PRO A 36 -25.77 -22.64 -32.85
C PRO A 36 -25.54 -21.91 -31.51
N PRO A 37 -26.25 -22.23 -30.39
CA PRO A 37 -25.97 -21.62 -29.10
C PRO A 37 -24.57 -21.91 -28.51
N VAL A 38 -23.94 -23.06 -28.81
CA VAL A 38 -22.60 -23.38 -28.28
C VAL A 38 -21.54 -22.47 -28.90
N TRP A 39 -21.62 -22.24 -30.21
CA TRP A 39 -20.76 -21.28 -30.91
C TRP A 39 -20.98 -19.86 -30.42
N LEU A 40 -22.23 -19.49 -30.14
CA LEU A 40 -22.57 -18.17 -29.60
C LEU A 40 -22.04 -18.00 -28.17
N MET A 41 -22.10 -19.02 -27.32
CA MET A 41 -21.50 -19.02 -25.98
C MET A 41 -19.97 -18.95 -26.04
N GLY A 42 -19.35 -19.73 -26.92
CA GLY A 42 -17.90 -19.69 -27.16
C GLY A 42 -17.44 -18.33 -27.66
N ALA A 43 -18.13 -17.75 -28.65
CA ALA A 43 -17.85 -16.41 -29.17
C ALA A 43 -18.03 -15.34 -28.09
N SER A 44 -19.11 -15.44 -27.29
CA SER A 44 -19.38 -14.51 -26.17
C SER A 44 -18.27 -14.58 -25.12
N LEU A 45 -17.78 -15.78 -24.76
CA LEU A 45 -16.66 -15.96 -23.84
C LEU A 45 -15.36 -15.35 -24.39
N VAL A 46 -15.07 -15.54 -25.68
CA VAL A 46 -13.89 -14.94 -26.34
C VAL A 46 -13.98 -13.41 -26.32
N VAL A 47 -15.15 -12.83 -26.62
CA VAL A 47 -15.37 -11.38 -26.56
C VAL A 47 -15.21 -10.87 -25.13
N CYS A 48 -15.76 -11.56 -24.12
CA CYS A 48 -15.60 -11.19 -22.71
C CYS A 48 -14.14 -11.24 -22.26
N LEU A 49 -13.42 -12.34 -22.56
CA LEU A 49 -12.01 -12.49 -22.22
C LEU A 49 -11.14 -11.46 -22.96
N GLY A 50 -11.44 -11.21 -24.24
CA GLY A 50 -10.79 -10.16 -25.03
C GLY A 50 -11.04 -8.77 -24.46
N GLY A 51 -12.26 -8.47 -24.04
CA GLY A 51 -12.63 -7.20 -23.39
C GLY A 51 -11.93 -7.01 -22.04
N VAL A 52 -11.86 -8.06 -21.21
CA VAL A 52 -11.09 -8.03 -19.96
C VAL A 52 -9.61 -7.80 -20.24
N LEU A 53 -9.02 -8.52 -21.19
CA LEU A 53 -7.63 -8.35 -21.57
C LEU A 53 -7.36 -6.92 -22.10
N LEU A 54 -8.25 -6.39 -22.94
CA LEU A 54 -8.16 -5.04 -23.48
C LEU A 54 -8.16 -3.99 -22.35
N ILE A 55 -9.09 -4.11 -21.41
CA ILE A 55 -9.17 -3.20 -20.25
C ILE A 55 -7.91 -3.33 -19.38
N LEU A 56 -7.44 -4.56 -19.12
CA LEU A 56 -6.21 -4.78 -18.36
C LEU A 56 -4.97 -4.17 -19.04
N VAL A 57 -4.85 -4.33 -20.36
CA VAL A 57 -3.78 -3.70 -21.15
C VAL A 57 -3.89 -2.18 -21.11
N LEU A 58 -5.09 -1.63 -21.22
CA LEU A 58 -5.33 -0.18 -21.16
C LEU A 58 -4.96 0.40 -19.78
N ILE A 59 -5.37 -0.27 -18.71
CA ILE A 59 -5.00 0.09 -17.33
C ILE A 59 -3.49 0.00 -17.15
N ALA A 60 -2.86 -1.09 -17.60
CA ALA A 60 -1.42 -1.28 -17.51
C ALA A 60 -0.68 -0.17 -18.26
N ALA A 61 -1.06 0.12 -19.51
CA ALA A 61 -0.45 1.17 -20.33
C ALA A 61 -0.57 2.56 -19.70
N SER A 62 -1.75 2.89 -19.15
CA SER A 62 -1.98 4.15 -18.45
C SER A 62 -1.17 4.25 -17.15
N GLY A 63 -1.04 3.15 -16.41
CA GLY A 63 -0.21 3.07 -15.21
C GLY A 63 1.29 3.20 -15.51
N LEU A 64 1.79 2.45 -16.50
CA LEU A 64 3.18 2.48 -16.98
C LEU A 64 3.59 3.89 -17.39
N ALA A 65 2.75 4.62 -18.13
CA ALA A 65 3.07 5.99 -18.55
C ALA A 65 3.17 6.99 -17.38
N THR A 66 2.52 6.72 -16.25
CA THR A 66 2.46 7.64 -15.10
C THR A 66 3.77 7.69 -14.32
N LEU A 67 4.52 6.59 -14.26
CA LEU A 67 5.78 6.50 -13.51
C LEU A 67 6.98 7.07 -14.26
N TRP A 68 6.82 7.39 -15.54
CA TRP A 68 7.89 7.93 -16.37
C TRP A 68 8.41 9.27 -15.82
N PRO A 69 9.73 9.44 -15.66
CA PRO A 69 10.29 10.69 -15.13
C PRO A 69 10.13 11.83 -16.13
N ARG A 70 9.35 12.84 -15.73
CA ARG A 70 9.14 14.06 -16.51
C ARG A 70 10.21 15.10 -16.18
N PRO A 71 10.68 15.88 -17.16
CA PRO A 71 11.63 16.95 -16.91
C PRO A 71 11.01 18.02 -16.00
N VAL A 72 11.86 18.74 -15.29
CA VAL A 72 11.47 19.92 -14.52
C VAL A 72 11.73 21.15 -15.38
N GLU A 73 10.71 21.98 -15.56
CA GLU A 73 10.81 23.22 -16.32
C GLU A 73 10.70 24.42 -15.39
N ARG A 74 11.59 25.40 -15.58
CA ARG A 74 11.48 26.73 -14.99
C ARG A 74 10.61 27.57 -15.91
N ILE A 75 9.46 27.96 -15.41
CA ILE A 75 8.49 28.77 -16.12
C ILE A 75 8.62 30.20 -15.62
N THR A 76 8.89 31.13 -16.54
CA THR A 76 8.81 32.56 -16.29
C THR A 76 7.55 33.07 -16.96
N THR A 77 6.63 33.66 -16.18
CA THR A 77 5.42 34.28 -16.73
C THR A 77 5.71 35.69 -17.20
N ARG A 78 4.85 36.23 -18.07
CA ARG A 78 4.91 37.63 -18.50
C ARG A 78 4.61 38.62 -17.37
N THR A 79 4.02 38.15 -16.27
CA THR A 79 3.84 38.93 -15.03
C THR A 79 5.10 38.98 -14.16
N GLY A 80 6.16 38.25 -14.51
CA GLY A 80 7.42 38.17 -13.75
C GLY A 80 7.47 37.07 -12.70
N GLU A 81 6.43 36.24 -12.59
CA GLU A 81 6.44 35.08 -11.68
C GLU A 81 7.36 33.99 -12.24
N VAL A 82 8.24 33.44 -11.38
CA VAL A 82 9.11 32.32 -11.71
C VAL A 82 8.73 31.13 -10.82
N PHE A 83 8.58 29.94 -11.40
CA PHE A 83 8.39 28.72 -10.63
C PHE A 83 8.92 27.49 -11.36
N LEU A 84 9.28 26.45 -10.61
CA LEU A 84 9.64 25.15 -11.17
C LEU A 84 8.41 24.24 -11.21
N ALA A 85 8.22 23.53 -12.31
CA ALA A 85 7.13 22.57 -12.42
C ALA A 85 7.39 21.46 -13.45
N MET A 86 6.67 20.36 -13.32
CA MET A 86 6.66 19.27 -14.30
C MET A 86 5.46 19.44 -15.26
N PRO A 87 5.66 19.45 -16.59
CA PRO A 87 4.55 19.58 -17.55
C PRO A 87 3.70 18.30 -17.56
N MET A 88 2.38 18.44 -17.38
CA MET A 88 1.42 17.33 -17.33
C MET A 88 0.69 17.09 -18.66
N GLY A 89 0.40 18.17 -19.39
CA GLY A 89 -0.27 18.15 -20.70
C GLY A 89 -0.71 19.56 -21.10
N SER A 90 -1.31 19.69 -22.27
CA SER A 90 -1.96 20.92 -22.72
C SER A 90 -3.38 20.65 -23.21
N GLU A 91 -4.20 21.70 -23.19
CA GLU A 91 -5.52 21.65 -23.78
C GLU A 91 -5.87 23.00 -24.41
N MET A 92 -6.73 22.96 -25.42
CA MET A 92 -7.32 24.16 -26.00
C MET A 92 -8.51 24.59 -25.14
N PHE A 93 -8.61 25.87 -24.80
CA PHE A 93 -9.74 26.44 -24.05
C PHE A 93 -10.28 27.68 -24.75
N THR A 94 -11.56 27.99 -24.51
CA THR A 94 -12.16 29.22 -25.01
C THR A 94 -11.86 30.33 -24.00
N PRO A 95 -11.09 31.37 -24.37
CA PRO A 95 -10.75 32.46 -23.46
C PRO A 95 -12.02 33.20 -23.01
N ASP A 96 -12.12 33.46 -21.70
CA ASP A 96 -13.15 34.31 -21.13
C ASP A 96 -12.91 35.79 -21.51
N GLN A 97 -13.82 36.68 -21.13
CA GLN A 97 -13.71 38.09 -21.52
C GLN A 97 -12.44 38.75 -20.98
N ALA A 98 -12.00 38.40 -19.78
CA ALA A 98 -10.77 38.94 -19.18
C ALA A 98 -9.52 38.44 -19.94
N SER A 99 -9.46 37.15 -20.24
CA SER A 99 -8.38 36.54 -21.02
C SER A 99 -8.32 37.11 -22.44
N ARG A 100 -9.45 37.40 -23.08
CA ARG A 100 -9.48 38.06 -24.40
C ARG A 100 -8.89 39.45 -24.36
N ARG A 101 -9.30 40.30 -23.41
CA ARG A 101 -8.69 41.63 -23.22
C ARG A 101 -7.18 41.52 -23.03
N ARG A 102 -6.75 40.55 -22.23
CA ARG A 102 -5.34 40.30 -21.99
C ARG A 102 -4.59 39.85 -23.25
N ILE A 103 -5.19 39.00 -24.09
CA ILE A 103 -4.64 38.62 -25.38
C ILE A 103 -4.54 39.84 -26.30
N ASP A 104 -5.61 40.64 -26.40
CA ASP A 104 -5.64 41.83 -27.26
C ASP A 104 -4.55 42.85 -26.84
N GLU A 105 -4.39 43.10 -25.54
CA GLU A 105 -3.30 43.92 -24.99
C GLU A 105 -1.91 43.39 -25.39
N LEU A 106 -1.70 42.07 -25.29
CA LEU A 106 -0.42 41.45 -25.63
C LEU A 106 -0.16 41.47 -27.15
N VAL A 107 -1.21 41.42 -27.97
CA VAL A 107 -1.13 41.57 -29.43
C VAL A 107 -0.78 43.02 -29.79
N GLU A 108 -1.42 44.01 -29.16
CA GLU A 108 -1.13 45.43 -29.34
C GLU A 108 0.32 45.78 -28.95
N GLN A 109 0.85 45.12 -27.91
CA GLN A 109 2.25 45.23 -27.49
C GLN A 109 3.23 44.49 -28.41
N GLY A 110 2.74 43.78 -29.44
CA GLY A 110 3.55 42.95 -30.34
C GLY A 110 4.20 41.75 -29.65
N ALA A 111 3.72 41.36 -28.46
CA ALA A 111 4.31 40.31 -27.64
C ALA A 111 3.91 38.90 -28.08
N ILE A 112 2.75 38.76 -28.73
CA ILE A 112 2.20 37.51 -29.29
C ILE A 112 1.49 37.77 -30.63
N GLN A 113 1.31 36.72 -31.43
CA GLN A 113 0.45 36.78 -32.60
C GLN A 113 -1.03 36.72 -32.19
N PRO A 114 -1.96 37.31 -32.97
CA PRO A 114 -3.39 37.22 -32.72
C PRO A 114 -3.86 35.77 -32.60
N ILE A 115 -4.63 35.47 -31.55
CA ILE A 115 -5.19 34.14 -31.30
C ILE A 115 -6.68 34.17 -31.63
N GLU A 116 -7.08 33.56 -32.75
CA GLU A 116 -8.49 33.43 -33.12
C GLU A 116 -9.14 32.22 -32.45
N GLY A 117 -10.25 32.45 -31.72
CA GLY A 117 -11.07 31.39 -31.17
C GLY A 117 -10.55 30.79 -29.87
N ARG A 118 -9.84 29.66 -29.93
CA ARG A 118 -9.37 28.90 -28.75
C ARG A 118 -7.88 29.13 -28.52
N ALA A 119 -7.51 29.36 -27.26
CA ALA A 119 -6.11 29.46 -26.84
C ALA A 119 -5.63 28.16 -26.20
N GLU A 120 -4.33 27.89 -26.27
CA GLU A 120 -3.72 26.75 -25.57
C GLU A 120 -3.40 27.12 -24.11
N ARG A 121 -3.65 26.20 -23.18
CA ARG A 121 -3.16 26.27 -21.79
C ARG A 121 -2.44 24.99 -21.41
N PHE A 122 -1.40 25.14 -20.60
CA PHE A 122 -0.58 24.03 -20.11
C PHE A 122 -0.93 23.72 -18.65
N ARG A 123 -1.06 22.43 -18.33
CA ARG A 123 -1.16 21.96 -16.94
C ARG A 123 0.22 21.63 -16.43
N PHE A 124 0.61 22.26 -15.35
CA PHE A 124 1.87 22.02 -14.66
C PHE A 124 1.60 21.38 -13.29
N ARG A 125 2.49 20.48 -12.87
CA ARG A 125 2.55 19.94 -11.51
C ARG A 125 3.69 20.64 -10.75
N LEU A 126 3.35 21.48 -9.77
CA LEU A 126 4.34 22.30 -9.05
C LEU A 126 4.97 21.53 -7.88
N GLY A 127 4.24 20.57 -7.29
CA GLY A 127 4.69 19.94 -6.04
C GLY A 127 4.55 20.91 -4.86
N ASN A 128 5.42 20.78 -3.87
CA ASN A 128 5.61 21.75 -2.77
C ASN A 128 4.30 22.04 -1.99
N ARG A 129 3.47 21.01 -1.79
CA ARG A 129 2.18 21.11 -1.09
C ARG A 129 2.34 21.62 0.35
N ASP A 130 3.48 21.32 0.96
CA ASP A 130 3.93 21.80 2.26
C ASP A 130 4.15 23.31 2.34
N LEU A 131 4.37 23.99 1.21
CA LEU A 131 4.46 25.45 1.12
C LEU A 131 3.11 26.12 0.84
N GLY A 132 2.02 25.36 0.81
CA GLY A 132 0.67 25.87 0.52
C GLY A 132 0.39 26.08 -0.97
N ARG A 133 1.25 25.58 -1.87
CA ARG A 133 0.97 25.61 -3.31
C ARG A 133 -0.06 24.55 -3.70
N ASP A 134 -0.91 24.90 -4.66
CA ASP A 134 -1.74 23.93 -5.35
C ASP A 134 -0.86 22.93 -6.12
N PRO A 135 -1.15 21.62 -6.05
CA PRO A 135 -0.31 20.61 -6.68
C PRO A 135 -0.32 20.70 -8.20
N PHE A 136 -1.37 21.30 -8.78
CA PHE A 136 -1.51 21.52 -10.22
C PHE A 136 -1.95 22.95 -10.50
N ARG A 137 -1.39 23.54 -11.55
CA ARG A 137 -1.78 24.86 -12.05
C ARG A 137 -1.94 24.83 -13.55
N TRP A 138 -2.99 25.48 -14.03
CA TRP A 138 -3.15 25.79 -15.45
C TRP A 138 -2.55 27.16 -15.75
N VAL A 139 -1.71 27.24 -16.78
CA VAL A 139 -1.12 28.50 -17.23
C VAL A 139 -1.39 28.65 -18.74
N PRO A 140 -2.08 29.71 -19.17
CA PRO A 140 -2.29 29.98 -20.59
C PRO A 140 -0.96 30.17 -21.31
N GLY A 141 -0.82 29.63 -22.52
CA GLY A 141 0.43 29.69 -23.29
C GLY A 141 0.88 31.11 -23.59
N TYR A 142 -0.06 32.03 -23.81
CA TYR A 142 0.24 33.44 -24.06
C TYR A 142 0.82 34.19 -22.84
N GLU A 143 0.60 33.69 -21.62
CA GLU A 143 1.19 34.25 -20.38
C GLU A 143 2.60 33.72 -20.10
N ILE A 144 3.07 32.71 -20.84
CA ILE A 144 4.40 32.15 -20.65
C ILE A 144 5.40 32.98 -21.45
N LEU A 145 6.39 33.56 -20.75
CA LEU A 145 7.49 34.30 -21.37
C LEU A 145 8.60 33.36 -21.82
N SER A 146 9.05 32.46 -20.94
CA SER A 146 10.10 31.50 -21.24
C SER A 146 9.93 30.19 -20.45
N ARG A 147 10.51 29.12 -20.99
CA ARG A 147 10.51 27.77 -20.43
C ARG A 147 11.91 27.19 -20.55
N ASP A 148 12.60 27.08 -19.44
CA ASP A 148 13.96 26.53 -19.40
C ASP A 148 13.97 25.18 -18.67
N ARG A 149 14.98 24.36 -18.93
CA ARG A 149 15.24 23.12 -18.18
C ARG A 149 16.53 23.27 -17.39
N PRO A 150 16.47 23.81 -16.16
CA PRO A 150 17.66 23.97 -15.31
C PRO A 150 18.28 22.62 -14.94
N ASP A 151 19.61 22.50 -15.05
CA ASP A 151 20.35 21.28 -14.68
C ASP A 151 20.48 21.10 -13.15
N ASP A 152 20.38 22.20 -12.40
CA ASP A 152 20.43 22.26 -10.94
C ASP A 152 19.08 21.96 -10.27
N ALA A 153 17.99 21.85 -11.04
CA ALA A 153 16.69 21.50 -10.50
C ALA A 153 16.60 20.02 -10.13
N VAL A 154 16.09 19.76 -8.93
CA VAL A 154 15.90 18.43 -8.38
C VAL A 154 14.44 18.15 -8.06
N VAL A 155 14.08 16.88 -8.21
CA VAL A 155 12.82 16.31 -7.71
C VAL A 155 13.15 15.47 -6.50
N VAL A 156 12.53 15.81 -5.37
CA VAL A 156 12.64 15.09 -4.11
C VAL A 156 11.35 14.31 -3.90
N GLU A 157 11.46 12.99 -3.97
CA GLU A 157 10.39 12.07 -3.57
C GLU A 157 10.54 11.83 -2.07
N ARG A 158 9.47 12.04 -1.30
CA ARG A 158 9.44 11.90 0.16
C ARG A 158 8.37 10.90 0.56
N ASP A 159 8.57 10.28 1.73
CA ASP A 159 7.57 9.36 2.27
C ASP A 159 6.34 10.09 2.84
N ALA A 160 6.49 11.38 3.18
CA ALA A 160 5.42 12.26 3.64
C ALA A 160 5.35 13.54 2.79
N TRP A 161 4.14 14.12 2.65
CA TRP A 161 3.86 15.39 1.97
C TRP A 161 4.16 15.43 0.46
N GLY A 162 4.42 14.27 -0.14
CA GLY A 162 4.65 14.07 -1.57
C GLY A 162 5.86 14.78 -2.14
N VAL A 163 5.83 14.95 -3.46
CA VAL A 163 6.97 15.43 -4.25
C VAL A 163 7.27 16.91 -3.98
N PHE A 164 8.53 17.20 -3.69
CA PHE A 164 9.07 18.55 -3.64
C PHE A 164 9.95 18.80 -4.88
N VAL A 165 9.84 19.98 -5.48
CA VAL A 165 10.62 20.41 -6.65
C VAL A 165 11.34 21.70 -6.29
N GLY A 166 12.66 21.74 -6.43
CA GLY A 166 13.46 22.89 -6.04
C GLY A 166 14.91 22.78 -6.48
N VAL A 167 15.74 23.70 -5.99
CA VAL A 167 17.19 23.74 -6.21
C VAL A 167 17.90 23.45 -4.89
N PRO A 168 18.88 22.53 -4.83
CA PRO A 168 19.66 22.29 -3.62
C PRO A 168 20.48 23.53 -3.26
N ARG A 169 20.36 23.99 -2.01
CA ARG A 169 21.06 25.17 -1.49
C ARG A 169 22.16 24.80 -0.51
N ALA A 170 21.85 23.96 0.48
CA ALA A 170 22.81 23.59 1.52
C ALA A 170 22.51 22.26 2.19
N VAL A 171 23.55 21.68 2.81
CA VAL A 171 23.43 20.64 3.85
C VAL A 171 23.80 21.27 5.19
N VAL A 172 22.90 21.20 6.15
CA VAL A 172 23.03 21.85 7.46
C VAL A 172 23.10 20.78 8.55
N LEU A 173 24.14 20.84 9.38
CA LEU A 173 24.24 20.06 10.60
C LEU A 173 23.76 20.90 11.78
N LYS A 174 22.77 20.41 12.50
CA LYS A 174 22.23 21.04 13.70
C LYS A 174 22.89 20.49 14.94
N GLU A 175 23.51 21.40 15.69
CA GLU A 175 24.11 21.12 16.98
C GLU A 175 23.46 22.00 18.05
N GLU A 176 23.30 21.44 19.24
CA GLU A 176 22.87 22.17 20.41
C GLU A 176 23.99 22.12 21.44
N ILE A 177 24.43 23.31 21.87
CA ILE A 177 25.65 23.48 22.65
C ILE A 177 25.32 24.34 23.85
N THR A 178 25.79 23.91 25.02
CA THR A 178 25.67 24.70 26.25
C THR A 178 27.04 25.21 26.62
N GLU A 179 27.21 26.53 26.65
CA GLU A 179 28.47 27.19 26.96
C GLU A 179 28.28 28.17 28.13
N PRO A 180 29.33 28.43 28.94
CA PRO A 180 29.25 29.47 29.97
C PRO A 180 29.01 30.85 29.36
N ILE A 181 28.18 31.69 30.00
CA ILE A 181 27.89 33.07 29.53
C ILE A 181 29.17 33.93 29.44
N SER A 182 30.24 33.55 30.14
CA SER A 182 31.54 34.22 30.07
C SER A 182 32.22 34.15 28.70
N VAL A 183 31.82 33.19 27.84
CA VAL A 183 32.35 33.08 26.47
C VAL A 183 31.66 34.12 25.58
N PRO A 184 32.41 35.01 24.89
CA PRO A 184 31.82 35.96 23.96
C PRO A 184 31.07 35.25 22.84
N PHE A 185 29.81 35.59 22.65
CA PHE A 185 29.00 35.01 21.59
C PHE A 185 29.30 35.65 20.25
N VAL A 186 29.49 34.78 19.26
CA VAL A 186 29.74 35.16 17.88
C VAL A 186 28.66 34.51 17.03
N GLU A 187 27.87 35.32 16.35
CA GLU A 187 26.75 34.87 15.53
C GLU A 187 27.19 33.97 14.37
N GLN A 188 28.37 34.23 13.79
CA GLN A 188 28.92 33.47 12.68
C GLN A 188 30.36 33.05 12.96
N ILE A 189 30.62 31.75 12.94
CA ILE A 189 31.97 31.19 13.14
C ILE A 189 32.27 30.11 12.10
N GLN A 190 33.54 29.79 11.89
CA GLN A 190 33.90 28.54 11.23
C GLN A 190 33.87 27.43 12.29
N ALA A 191 33.11 26.37 12.06
CA ALA A 191 33.02 25.23 12.99
C ALA A 191 33.61 23.98 12.34
N GLU A 192 34.44 23.27 13.10
CA GLU A 192 34.89 21.92 12.77
C GLU A 192 33.96 20.92 13.45
N THR A 193 33.38 20.02 12.66
CA THR A 193 32.49 18.97 13.13
C THR A 193 33.04 17.60 12.69
N PRO A 194 32.62 16.48 13.31
CA PRO A 194 33.03 15.15 12.86
C PRO A 194 32.69 14.86 11.40
N LEU A 195 31.68 15.56 10.88
CA LEU A 195 31.20 15.45 9.51
C LEU A 195 31.96 16.38 8.54
N GLY A 196 32.75 17.33 9.04
CA GLY A 196 33.55 18.25 8.23
C GLY A 196 33.52 19.68 8.77
N THR A 197 34.23 20.57 8.10
CA THR A 197 34.31 21.98 8.47
C THR A 197 33.33 22.79 7.64
N GLY A 198 32.62 23.72 8.27
CA GLY A 198 31.63 24.56 7.61
C GLY A 198 31.44 25.91 8.30
N ARG A 199 30.80 26.84 7.59
CA ARG A 199 30.33 28.09 8.18
C ARG A 199 29.18 27.78 9.12
N ALA A 200 29.24 28.24 10.36
CA ALA A 200 28.22 28.01 11.36
C ALA A 200 27.51 29.30 11.72
N VAL A 201 26.18 29.24 11.78
CA VAL A 201 25.32 30.31 12.27
C VAL A 201 24.77 29.91 13.62
N GLN A 202 24.98 30.74 14.63
CA GLN A 202 24.59 30.49 16.00
C GLN A 202 23.41 31.36 16.40
N ARG A 203 22.45 30.79 17.13
CA ARG A 203 21.36 31.53 17.76
C ARG A 203 21.23 31.11 19.21
N VAL A 204 21.05 32.09 20.09
CA VAL A 204 20.78 31.83 21.51
C VAL A 204 19.36 31.32 21.66
N VAL A 205 19.20 30.14 22.25
CA VAL A 205 17.90 29.52 22.53
C VAL A 205 17.40 29.94 23.90
N GLU A 206 18.29 29.82 24.90
CA GLU A 206 17.96 30.04 26.31
C GLU A 206 19.21 30.48 27.06
N GLU A 207 19.02 31.35 28.05
CA GLU A 207 20.06 31.78 28.98
C GLU A 207 19.60 31.50 30.40
N ASP A 208 20.32 30.61 31.07
CA ASP A 208 20.14 30.29 32.48
C ASP A 208 21.31 30.83 33.29
N ALA A 209 21.13 31.02 34.61
CA ALA A 209 22.11 31.66 35.48
C ALA A 209 23.52 31.03 35.40
N GLY A 210 24.37 31.58 34.53
CA GLY A 210 25.75 31.16 34.28
C GLY A 210 26.00 30.41 32.97
N THR A 211 24.97 29.90 32.29
CA THR A 211 25.09 29.10 31.06
C THR A 211 24.14 29.56 29.96
N ARG A 212 24.62 29.53 28.72
CA ARG A 212 23.88 29.86 27.51
C ARG A 212 23.73 28.62 26.65
N ARG A 213 22.50 28.32 26.27
CA ARG A 213 22.16 27.25 25.32
C ARG A 213 22.05 27.84 23.93
N ILE A 214 22.88 27.36 23.02
CA ILE A 214 23.06 27.87 21.66
C ILE A 214 22.65 26.77 20.67
N ARG A 215 21.81 27.14 19.72
CA ARG A 215 21.57 26.34 18.51
C ARG A 215 22.56 26.78 17.44
N ARG A 216 23.35 25.83 16.96
CA ARG A 216 24.37 26.05 15.92
C ARG A 216 23.96 25.29 14.66
N ASP A 217 23.76 26.03 13.59
CA ASP A 217 23.48 25.51 12.25
C ASP A 217 24.79 25.56 11.44
N VAL A 218 25.45 24.42 11.24
CA VAL A 218 26.73 24.31 10.49
C VAL A 218 26.45 23.93 9.03
N TYR A 219 26.77 24.83 8.10
CA TYR A 219 26.62 24.63 6.66
C TYR A 219 27.81 23.81 6.14
N LEU A 220 27.61 22.50 6.01
CA LEU A 220 28.62 21.52 5.56
C LEU A 220 28.89 21.61 4.06
N ALA A 221 27.91 22.08 3.29
CA ALA A 221 28.02 22.33 1.86
C ALA A 221 27.05 23.45 1.48
N GLU A 222 27.48 24.34 0.59
CA GLU A 222 26.67 25.44 0.05
C GLU A 222 26.76 25.41 -1.49
N GLY A 223 25.63 25.60 -2.16
CA GLY A 223 25.49 25.56 -3.61
C GLY A 223 25.01 24.20 -4.16
N PRO A 224 24.46 24.15 -5.39
CA PRO A 224 23.74 22.97 -5.89
C PRO A 224 24.60 21.70 -5.97
N GLU A 225 25.78 21.80 -6.59
CA GLU A 225 26.67 20.64 -6.80
C GLU A 225 27.29 20.14 -5.49
N ALA A 226 27.80 21.04 -4.65
CA ALA A 226 28.38 20.67 -3.36
C ALA A 226 27.33 20.04 -2.43
N THR A 227 26.11 20.59 -2.42
CA THR A 227 24.99 20.06 -1.64
C THR A 227 24.64 18.64 -2.09
N LEU A 228 24.55 18.40 -3.40
CA LEU A 228 24.23 17.06 -3.93
C LEU A 228 25.33 16.04 -3.65
N ALA A 229 26.59 16.39 -3.85
CA ALA A 229 27.72 15.52 -3.52
C ALA A 229 27.73 15.17 -2.03
N ARG A 230 27.40 16.14 -1.17
CA ARG A 230 27.32 15.94 0.27
C ARG A 230 26.13 15.06 0.68
N ILE A 231 24.98 15.26 0.04
CA ILE A 231 23.80 14.40 0.22
C ILE A 231 24.14 12.96 -0.14
N GLU A 232 24.79 12.73 -1.29
CA GLU A 232 25.18 11.39 -1.74
C GLU A 232 26.12 10.70 -0.75
N ALA A 233 27.10 11.42 -0.21
CA ALA A 233 28.03 10.89 0.79
C ALA A 233 27.35 10.48 2.13
N LEU A 234 26.29 11.18 2.53
CA LEU A 234 25.57 10.92 3.79
C LEU A 234 24.34 10.03 3.61
N TRP A 235 23.99 9.70 2.37
CA TRP A 235 22.72 9.07 2.01
C TRP A 235 22.56 7.68 2.65
N ASP A 236 23.56 6.81 2.46
CA ASP A 236 23.46 5.41 2.87
C ASP A 236 23.34 5.28 4.39
N GLU A 237 24.12 6.06 5.15
CA GLU A 237 24.07 6.09 6.61
C GLU A 237 22.71 6.57 7.11
N SER A 238 22.18 7.67 6.54
CA SER A 238 20.85 8.19 6.89
C SER A 238 19.73 7.18 6.58
N ARG A 239 19.81 6.49 5.43
CA ARG A 239 18.84 5.45 5.04
C ARG A 239 18.96 4.18 5.88
N GLU A 240 20.15 3.81 6.33
CA GLU A 240 20.34 2.71 7.28
C GLU A 240 19.74 3.04 8.66
N ARG A 241 20.02 4.25 9.16
CA ARG A 241 19.43 4.74 10.41
C ARG A 241 17.91 4.71 10.37
N LEU A 242 17.30 5.24 9.31
CA LEU A 242 15.84 5.21 9.12
C LEU A 242 15.29 3.77 9.02
N ARG A 243 15.99 2.86 8.33
CA ARG A 243 15.60 1.44 8.27
C ARG A 243 15.62 0.80 9.65
N LYS A 244 16.62 1.11 10.46
CA LYS A 244 16.74 0.61 11.84
C LYS A 244 15.63 1.15 12.73
N ILE A 245 15.37 2.46 12.70
CA ILE A 245 14.24 3.09 13.42
C ILE A 245 12.92 2.40 13.04
N ASN A 246 12.65 2.24 11.74
CA ASN A 246 11.45 1.58 11.25
C ASN A 246 11.35 0.11 11.69
N HIS A 247 12.45 -0.63 11.70
CA HIS A 247 12.47 -2.01 12.18
C HIS A 247 12.14 -2.10 13.68
N LEU A 248 12.71 -1.22 14.50
CA LEU A 248 12.42 -1.18 15.93
C LEU A 248 10.95 -0.84 16.19
N HIS A 249 10.40 0.15 15.48
CA HIS A 249 8.99 0.54 15.61
C HIS A 249 7.99 -0.48 15.09
N ARG A 250 8.22 -1.06 13.91
CA ARG A 250 7.23 -1.90 13.22
C ARG A 250 7.35 -3.38 13.54
N VAL A 251 8.50 -3.83 14.04
CA VAL A 251 8.77 -5.25 14.30
C VAL A 251 9.05 -5.48 15.78
N ARG A 252 10.06 -4.81 16.34
CA ARG A 252 10.54 -5.13 17.69
C ARG A 252 9.56 -4.73 18.78
N ILE A 253 9.08 -3.48 18.76
CA ILE A 253 8.13 -2.98 19.75
C ILE A 253 6.82 -3.79 19.74
N PRO A 254 6.16 -4.03 18.59
CA PRO A 254 4.96 -4.88 18.53
C PRO A 254 5.20 -6.29 19.06
N ALA A 255 6.32 -6.93 18.70
CA ALA A 255 6.64 -8.28 19.21
C ALA A 255 6.77 -8.32 20.75
N ILE A 256 7.34 -7.27 21.36
CA ILE A 256 7.41 -7.16 22.82
C ILE A 256 6.03 -6.89 23.41
N GLN A 257 5.23 -6.00 22.80
CA GLN A 257 3.87 -5.71 23.23
C GLN A 257 2.96 -6.94 23.17
N ASP A 258 3.08 -7.76 22.13
CA ASP A 258 2.34 -9.02 21.99
C ASP A 258 2.68 -9.98 23.13
N ARG A 259 3.96 -10.14 23.46
CA ARG A 259 4.40 -10.97 24.59
C ARG A 259 3.90 -10.42 25.93
N LEU A 260 3.99 -9.11 26.15
CA LEU A 260 3.45 -8.45 27.34
C LEU A 260 1.93 -8.65 27.47
N SER A 261 1.20 -8.55 26.36
CA SER A 261 -0.24 -8.81 26.33
C SER A 261 -0.55 -10.26 26.70
N GLY A 262 0.22 -11.22 26.18
CA GLY A 262 0.12 -12.65 26.51
C GLY A 262 0.38 -12.92 28.00
N LEU A 263 1.37 -12.27 28.60
CA LEU A 263 1.63 -12.35 30.04
C LEU A 263 0.51 -11.74 30.87
N LYS A 264 -0.06 -10.61 30.45
CA LYS A 264 -1.23 -10.00 31.11
C LYS A 264 -2.45 -10.94 31.10
N TRP A 265 -2.62 -11.73 30.04
CA TRP A 265 -3.64 -12.77 29.99
C TRP A 265 -3.30 -13.98 30.86
N ALA A 266 -2.02 -14.38 30.93
CA ALA A 266 -1.56 -15.43 31.81
C ALA A 266 -1.77 -15.06 33.29
N GLU A 267 -1.40 -13.84 33.69
CA GLU A 267 -1.61 -13.32 35.05
C GLU A 267 -3.08 -13.33 35.43
N ARG A 268 -3.96 -12.83 34.55
CA ARG A 268 -5.42 -12.86 34.76
C ARG A 268 -5.95 -14.27 34.96
N ARG A 269 -5.47 -15.25 34.17
CA ARG A 269 -5.88 -16.66 34.33
C ARG A 269 -5.45 -17.23 35.68
N VAL A 270 -4.24 -16.90 36.14
CA VAL A 270 -3.69 -17.38 37.41
C VAL A 270 -4.43 -16.75 38.60
N ARG A 271 -4.65 -15.43 38.59
CA ARG A 271 -5.46 -14.73 39.60
C ARG A 271 -6.93 -15.17 39.61
N GLY A 272 -7.50 -15.44 38.43
CA GLY A 272 -8.87 -15.98 38.31
C GLY A 272 -9.00 -17.36 38.95
N ALA A 273 -8.00 -18.23 38.76
CA ALA A 273 -7.93 -19.53 39.42
C ALA A 273 -7.81 -19.41 40.96
N GLU A 274 -7.08 -18.41 41.47
CA GLU A 274 -6.99 -18.10 42.91
C GLU A 274 -8.35 -17.74 43.51
N GLN A 275 -9.12 -16.93 42.80
CA GLN A 275 -10.40 -16.37 43.27
C GLN A 275 -11.61 -17.24 42.93
N GLY A 276 -11.43 -18.40 42.29
CA GLY A 276 -12.52 -19.23 41.79
C GLY A 276 -13.40 -18.54 40.73
N ARG A 277 -12.88 -17.49 40.07
CA ARG A 277 -13.60 -16.70 39.06
C ARG A 277 -13.32 -17.23 37.64
N PRO A 278 -14.30 -17.17 36.72
CA PRO A 278 -14.13 -17.66 35.36
C PRO A 278 -12.99 -16.97 34.60
N MET A 279 -12.33 -17.72 33.72
CA MET A 279 -10.98 -17.44 33.19
C MET A 279 -10.89 -16.41 32.06
N GLY A 280 -12.01 -15.92 31.49
CA GLY A 280 -12.01 -14.97 30.37
C GLY A 280 -13.19 -13.98 30.40
N PRO A 281 -13.05 -12.77 29.81
CA PRO A 281 -14.15 -11.81 29.71
C PRO A 281 -15.33 -12.33 28.87
N PHE A 282 -15.09 -13.35 28.05
CA PHE A 282 -16.08 -13.96 27.17
C PHE A 282 -16.71 -15.23 27.75
N TRP A 283 -16.29 -15.71 28.92
CA TRP A 283 -16.88 -16.91 29.53
C TRP A 283 -18.38 -16.75 29.76
N GLY A 284 -18.80 -15.61 30.34
CA GLY A 284 -20.23 -15.30 30.52
C GLY A 284 -20.98 -15.17 29.19
N TRP A 285 -20.32 -14.64 28.16
CA TRP A 285 -20.87 -14.53 26.81
C TRP A 285 -21.00 -15.90 26.13
N SER A 286 -20.10 -16.84 26.40
CA SER A 286 -20.17 -18.20 25.85
C SER A 286 -21.36 -18.98 26.41
N ILE A 287 -21.69 -18.78 27.69
CA ILE A 287 -22.90 -19.34 28.32
C ILE A 287 -24.14 -18.70 27.71
N ALA A 288 -24.19 -17.36 27.61
CA ALA A 288 -25.30 -16.66 26.99
C ALA A 288 -25.52 -17.07 25.52
N ALA A 289 -24.44 -17.21 24.75
CA ALA A 289 -24.48 -17.65 23.35
C ALA A 289 -24.93 -19.11 23.20
N SER A 290 -24.52 -20.00 24.12
CA SER A 290 -24.98 -21.39 24.17
C SER A 290 -26.49 -21.45 24.43
N VAL A 291 -26.98 -20.65 25.40
CA VAL A 291 -28.40 -20.57 25.74
C VAL A 291 -29.21 -19.97 24.58
N LEU A 292 -28.75 -18.87 23.98
CA LEU A 292 -29.39 -18.27 22.80
C LEU A 292 -29.46 -19.24 21.61
N SER A 293 -28.38 -19.98 21.36
CA SER A 293 -28.36 -21.00 20.31
C SER A 293 -29.33 -22.14 20.60
N ALA A 294 -29.47 -22.57 21.86
CA ALA A 294 -30.45 -23.57 22.28
C ALA A 294 -31.90 -23.10 22.11
N VAL A 295 -32.19 -21.86 22.48
CA VAL A 295 -33.50 -21.24 22.23
C VAL A 295 -33.77 -21.15 20.74
N GLY A 296 -32.79 -20.76 19.94
CA GLY A 296 -32.90 -20.72 18.48
C GLY A 296 -33.20 -22.09 17.86
N VAL A 297 -32.53 -23.15 18.31
CA VAL A 297 -32.82 -24.54 17.89
C VAL A 297 -34.28 -24.89 18.19
N PHE A 298 -34.77 -24.56 19.39
CA PHE A 298 -36.15 -24.84 19.80
C PHE A 298 -37.19 -24.07 18.97
N VAL A 299 -36.94 -22.79 18.67
CA VAL A 299 -37.81 -21.96 17.83
C VAL A 299 -37.85 -22.47 16.40
N VAL A 300 -36.70 -22.83 15.82
CA VAL A 300 -36.62 -23.34 14.44
C VAL A 300 -37.11 -24.79 14.34
N ALA A 301 -37.12 -25.56 15.43
CA ALA A 301 -37.65 -26.92 15.46
C ALA A 301 -39.12 -27.01 15.04
N ARG A 302 -39.89 -25.94 15.24
CA ARG A 302 -41.31 -25.85 14.84
C ARG A 302 -41.53 -25.59 13.34
N ARG A 303 -40.48 -25.34 12.55
CA ARG A 303 -40.56 -25.09 11.10
C ARG A 303 -40.06 -26.29 10.28
N ALA A 304 -40.80 -26.66 9.24
CA ALA A 304 -40.43 -27.71 8.28
C ALA A 304 -39.79 -27.11 7.02
N GLY A 305 -38.77 -27.78 6.45
CA GLY A 305 -38.06 -27.36 5.23
C GLY A 305 -36.56 -27.67 5.26
N SER A 306 -35.92 -27.76 4.08
CA SER A 306 -34.46 -27.94 3.95
C SER A 306 -33.67 -26.78 4.58
N ALA A 307 -34.15 -25.54 4.39
CA ALA A 307 -33.59 -24.35 5.03
C ALA A 307 -33.66 -24.40 6.57
N ALA A 308 -34.79 -24.86 7.13
CA ALA A 308 -34.95 -25.01 8.58
C ALA A 308 -34.08 -26.13 9.18
N ARG A 309 -33.68 -27.13 8.37
CA ARG A 309 -32.72 -28.16 8.78
C ARG A 309 -31.29 -27.61 8.81
N ALA A 310 -30.90 -26.84 7.79
CA ALA A 310 -29.59 -26.20 7.73
C ALA A 310 -29.38 -25.20 8.88
N VAL A 311 -30.37 -24.35 9.17
CA VAL A 311 -30.29 -23.38 10.29
C VAL A 311 -30.19 -24.09 11.64
N ARG A 312 -30.93 -25.19 11.86
CA ARG A 312 -30.80 -26.00 13.08
C ARG A 312 -29.41 -26.59 13.24
N LEU A 313 -28.84 -27.13 12.17
CA LEU A 313 -27.48 -27.69 12.20
C LEU A 313 -26.46 -26.63 12.62
N VAL A 314 -26.53 -25.44 12.03
CA VAL A 314 -25.65 -24.32 12.37
C VAL A 314 -25.80 -23.93 13.84
N LEU A 315 -27.03 -23.79 14.35
CA LEU A 315 -27.27 -23.41 15.74
C LEU A 315 -26.82 -24.50 16.74
N VAL A 316 -26.94 -25.79 16.40
CA VAL A 316 -26.42 -26.89 17.21
C VAL A 316 -24.89 -26.87 17.24
N VAL A 317 -24.23 -26.65 16.10
CA VAL A 317 -22.77 -26.51 16.03
C VAL A 317 -22.30 -25.31 16.86
N LEU A 318 -23.00 -24.18 16.77
CA LEU A 318 -22.70 -22.97 17.53
C LEU A 318 -22.89 -23.17 19.04
N MET A 319 -23.96 -23.87 19.45
CA MET A 319 -24.21 -24.27 20.83
C MET A 319 -23.12 -25.20 21.38
N ILE A 320 -22.75 -26.24 20.63
CA ILE A 320 -21.71 -27.20 21.05
C ILE A 320 -20.36 -26.48 21.13
N GLY A 321 -20.03 -25.65 20.14
CA GLY A 321 -18.77 -24.90 20.09
C GLY A 321 -18.65 -23.91 21.26
N THR A 322 -19.70 -23.14 21.53
CA THR A 322 -19.72 -22.16 22.65
C THR A 322 -19.78 -22.84 24.02
N GLY A 323 -20.48 -23.97 24.14
CA GLY A 323 -20.52 -24.78 25.35
C GLY A 323 -19.17 -25.43 25.66
N LEU A 324 -18.51 -26.01 24.64
CA LEU A 324 -17.18 -26.59 24.76
C LEU A 324 -16.14 -25.53 25.13
N TYR A 325 -16.21 -24.34 24.56
CA TYR A 325 -15.40 -23.19 24.94
C TYR A 325 -15.57 -22.83 26.42
N GLY A 326 -16.82 -22.73 26.90
CA GLY A 326 -17.11 -22.44 28.30
C GLY A 326 -16.63 -23.52 29.28
N VAL A 327 -16.59 -24.79 28.86
CA VAL A 327 -16.03 -25.91 29.64
C VAL A 327 -14.50 -25.90 29.64
N LEU A 328 -13.87 -25.63 28.49
CA LEU A 328 -12.41 -25.50 28.37
C LEU A 328 -11.86 -24.33 29.18
N GLU A 329 -12.65 -23.27 29.35
CA GLU A 329 -12.34 -22.12 30.21
C GLU A 329 -12.71 -22.31 31.69
N ARG A 330 -13.26 -23.46 32.11
CA ARG A 330 -13.48 -23.70 33.54
C ARG A 330 -12.13 -23.75 34.28
N PRO A 331 -11.99 -23.03 35.41
CA PRO A 331 -10.78 -23.12 36.21
C PRO A 331 -10.59 -24.57 36.66
N ARG A 332 -9.47 -25.19 36.24
CA ARG A 332 -9.12 -26.55 36.68
C ARG A 332 -8.82 -26.48 38.18
N PRO A 333 -9.61 -27.14 39.04
CA PRO A 333 -9.31 -27.21 40.46
C PRO A 333 -8.08 -28.11 40.63
N GLY A 334 -6.98 -27.62 41.19
CA GLY A 334 -5.85 -28.50 41.50
C GLY A 334 -4.45 -27.90 41.61
N LEU A 335 -4.25 -26.60 41.46
CA LEU A 335 -2.95 -25.99 41.79
C LEU A 335 -2.92 -25.58 43.26
N SER A 336 -1.94 -26.11 44.02
CA SER A 336 -1.65 -25.66 45.38
C SER A 336 -1.29 -24.17 45.40
N ALA A 337 -1.69 -23.44 46.44
CA ALA A 337 -1.41 -22.00 46.59
C ALA A 337 0.05 -21.63 46.32
N GLN A 338 1.00 -22.46 46.78
CA GLN A 338 2.45 -22.27 46.57
C GLN A 338 2.88 -22.33 45.08
N ARG A 339 2.21 -23.17 44.27
CA ARG A 339 2.50 -23.25 42.82
C ARG A 339 1.88 -22.06 42.08
N LEU A 340 0.77 -21.55 42.58
CA LEU A 340 0.10 -20.38 42.02
C LEU A 340 0.91 -19.10 42.27
N SER A 341 1.40 -18.91 43.50
CA SER A 341 2.29 -17.79 43.85
C SER A 341 3.59 -17.86 43.06
N ALA A 342 4.26 -19.02 43.01
CA ALA A 342 5.47 -19.20 42.20
C ALA A 342 5.23 -18.89 40.71
N ARG A 343 4.03 -19.20 40.19
CA ARG A 343 3.66 -18.85 38.82
C ARG A 343 3.46 -17.35 38.65
N LEU A 344 2.80 -16.66 39.58
CA LEU A 344 2.66 -15.21 39.55
C LEU A 344 4.02 -14.51 39.62
N ASP A 345 4.92 -14.96 40.50
CA ASP A 345 6.28 -14.43 40.61
C ASP A 345 7.06 -14.60 39.31
N SER A 346 6.96 -15.77 38.67
CA SER A 346 7.59 -16.00 37.36
C SER A 346 7.04 -15.09 36.25
N ILE A 347 5.72 -14.82 36.27
CA ILE A 347 5.08 -13.91 35.31
C ILE A 347 5.52 -12.47 35.57
N ALA A 348 5.58 -12.06 36.84
CA ALA A 348 6.03 -10.73 37.23
C ALA A 348 7.51 -10.51 36.83
N ALA A 349 8.37 -11.49 37.04
CA ALA A 349 9.77 -11.43 36.66
C ALA A 349 9.96 -11.32 35.13
N GLU A 350 9.26 -12.14 34.35
CA GLU A 350 9.32 -12.09 32.89
C GLU A 350 8.70 -10.79 32.34
N ARG A 351 7.61 -10.31 32.95
CA ARG A 351 7.02 -9.01 32.60
C ARG A 351 8.01 -7.88 32.85
N ALA A 352 8.65 -7.83 34.01
CA ALA A 352 9.65 -6.82 34.34
C ALA A 352 10.86 -6.88 33.39
N ARG A 353 11.26 -8.09 32.96
CA ARG A 353 12.30 -8.26 31.94
C ARG A 353 11.89 -7.66 30.59
N LEU A 354 10.67 -7.93 30.12
CA LEU A 354 10.16 -7.40 28.86
C LEU A 354 9.91 -5.89 28.89
N GLU A 355 9.48 -5.35 30.03
CA GLU A 355 9.36 -3.90 30.22
C GLU A 355 10.73 -3.23 30.13
N ARG A 356 11.77 -3.78 30.78
CA ARG A 356 13.16 -3.31 30.61
C ARG A 356 13.66 -3.41 29.17
N GLU A 357 13.37 -4.51 28.47
CA GLU A 357 13.73 -4.67 27.06
C GLU A 357 13.05 -3.61 26.19
N ARG A 358 11.74 -3.39 26.37
CA ARG A 358 10.98 -2.35 25.68
C ARG A 358 11.60 -0.97 25.93
N ASP A 359 11.90 -0.65 27.18
CA ASP A 359 12.42 0.65 27.56
C ASP A 359 13.83 0.88 26.96
N GLY A 360 14.65 -0.18 26.88
CA GLY A 360 15.92 -0.16 26.16
C GLY A 360 15.75 0.08 24.66
N VAL A 361 14.79 -0.59 24.01
CA VAL A 361 14.47 -0.37 22.59
C VAL A 361 13.96 1.05 22.34
N LEU A 362 13.10 1.58 23.22
CA LEU A 362 12.61 2.95 23.11
C LEU A 362 13.74 3.98 23.31
N ALA A 363 14.70 3.71 24.19
CA ALA A 363 15.89 4.54 24.34
C ALA A 363 16.78 4.51 23.10
N GLU A 364 16.96 3.34 22.48
CA GLU A 364 17.69 3.21 21.21
C GLU A 364 17.00 3.97 20.07
N ILE A 365 15.67 3.87 19.96
CA ILE A 365 14.88 4.65 19.00
C ILE A 365 15.13 6.14 19.19
N ARG A 366 14.96 6.67 20.42
CA ARG A 366 15.18 8.09 20.70
C ARG A 366 16.59 8.55 20.35
N ARG A 367 17.60 7.72 20.60
CA ARG A 367 18.99 8.04 20.21
C ARG A 367 19.14 8.13 18.69
N LEU A 368 18.63 7.14 17.96
CA LEU A 368 18.69 7.14 16.50
C LEU A 368 17.88 8.30 15.90
N GLU A 369 16.71 8.63 16.45
CA GLU A 369 15.92 9.78 16.01
C GLU A 369 16.65 11.10 16.27
N ALA A 370 17.33 11.24 17.41
CA ALA A 370 18.14 12.41 17.70
C ALA A 370 19.32 12.56 16.73
N GLU A 371 20.04 11.47 16.43
CA GLU A 371 21.10 11.47 15.41
C GLU A 371 20.55 11.85 14.02
N ASP A 372 19.38 11.30 13.65
CA ASP A 372 18.73 11.58 12.37
C ASP A 372 18.25 13.03 12.23
N ASP A 373 17.87 13.66 13.35
CA ASP A 373 17.40 15.05 13.38
C ASP A 373 18.54 16.07 13.16
N THR A 374 19.80 15.67 13.35
CA THR A 374 20.95 16.56 13.20
C THR A 374 21.20 16.97 11.75
N VAL A 375 21.08 16.05 10.78
CA VAL A 375 21.42 16.32 9.37
C VAL A 375 20.18 16.79 8.61
N ARG A 376 20.17 18.08 8.26
CA ARG A 376 19.12 18.74 7.48
C ARG A 376 19.59 19.11 6.09
N ILE A 377 18.64 19.22 5.18
CA ILE A 377 18.89 19.61 3.79
C ILE A 377 17.97 20.75 3.36
N GLU A 378 18.55 21.74 2.70
CA GLU A 378 17.85 22.89 2.15
C GLU A 378 17.69 22.70 0.65
N ILE A 379 16.46 22.41 0.23
CA ILE A 379 16.07 22.38 -1.18
C ILE A 379 14.99 23.43 -1.35
N VAL A 380 15.26 24.43 -2.19
CA VAL A 380 14.52 25.69 -2.21
C VAL A 380 13.67 25.82 -3.46
N ASP A 381 12.42 26.25 -3.30
CA ASP A 381 11.57 26.70 -4.38
C ASP A 381 12.01 28.11 -4.82
N PRO A 382 12.56 28.29 -6.03
CA PRO A 382 13.08 29.59 -6.47
C PRO A 382 11.99 30.66 -6.63
N GLY A 383 10.72 30.27 -6.71
CA GLY A 383 9.60 31.20 -6.82
C GLY A 383 9.11 31.75 -5.49
N LEU A 384 9.36 31.04 -4.38
CA LEU A 384 8.96 31.46 -3.04
C LEU A 384 10.15 31.81 -2.13
N ASP A 385 11.36 31.44 -2.54
CA ASP A 385 12.57 31.47 -1.71
C ASP A 385 12.39 30.74 -0.37
N ARG A 386 11.66 29.61 -0.40
CA ARG A 386 11.40 28.76 0.77
C ARG A 386 11.91 27.35 0.54
N PHE A 387 12.53 26.76 1.56
CA PHE A 387 12.98 25.37 1.53
C PHE A 387 11.85 24.40 1.89
N ALA A 388 12.05 23.12 1.56
CA ALA A 388 11.23 22.02 2.04
C ALA A 388 11.32 21.91 3.58
N PRO A 389 10.22 22.16 4.33
CA PRO A 389 10.25 22.06 5.79
C PRO A 389 10.18 20.60 6.26
N VAL A 390 10.63 20.36 7.49
CA VAL A 390 10.49 19.07 8.19
C VAL A 390 9.04 18.68 8.41
N ALA A 391 8.18 19.68 8.68
CA ALA A 391 6.75 19.53 8.90
C ALA A 391 6.05 20.86 8.59
N GLN A 392 4.77 20.81 8.19
CA GLN A 392 3.97 22.03 7.94
C GLN A 392 3.85 22.93 9.18
N THR A 393 3.91 22.34 10.38
CA THR A 393 3.87 23.07 11.67
C THR A 393 5.18 23.77 12.02
N GLN A 394 6.28 23.43 11.34
CA GLN A 394 7.62 23.98 11.55
C GLN A 394 8.19 24.48 10.21
N PRO A 395 7.61 25.56 9.64
CA PRO A 395 7.95 26.06 8.31
C PRO A 395 9.40 26.54 8.16
N ASP A 396 10.03 26.91 9.28
CA ASP A 396 11.39 27.50 9.32
C ASP A 396 12.47 26.45 9.65
N GLU A 397 12.08 25.18 9.72
CA GLU A 397 12.99 24.07 10.02
C GLU A 397 13.17 23.22 8.76
N PRO A 398 14.37 23.21 8.12
CA PRO A 398 14.59 22.43 6.89
C PRO A 398 14.39 20.93 7.12
N MET A 399 13.97 20.22 6.08
CA MET A 399 13.70 18.78 6.18
C MET A 399 14.95 17.97 6.54
N ARG A 400 14.74 16.81 7.17
CA ARG A 400 15.82 15.85 7.46
C ARG A 400 16.26 15.16 6.18
N LEU A 401 17.53 14.76 6.11
CA LEU A 401 18.04 13.97 4.99
C LEU A 401 17.25 12.66 4.81
N SER A 402 16.88 12.00 5.91
CA SER A 402 16.15 10.72 5.92
C SER A 402 14.73 10.81 5.37
N GLN A 403 14.08 11.98 5.45
CA GLN A 403 12.73 12.20 4.94
C GLN A 403 12.66 12.11 3.41
N ALA A 404 13.80 12.34 2.74
CA ALA A 404 13.92 12.09 1.32
C ALA A 404 14.01 10.58 1.07
N HIS A 405 13.09 10.06 0.26
CA HIS A 405 13.19 8.72 -0.29
C HIS A 405 14.08 8.69 -1.53
N ARG A 406 14.05 9.77 -2.32
CA ARG A 406 14.87 9.89 -3.52
C ARG A 406 15.09 11.36 -3.87
N ILE A 407 16.29 11.71 -4.29
CA ILE A 407 16.62 13.03 -4.84
C ILE A 407 17.18 12.81 -6.25
N VAL A 408 16.57 13.44 -7.25
CA VAL A 408 16.94 13.22 -8.67
C VAL A 408 17.04 14.53 -9.42
N ARG A 409 18.16 14.73 -10.11
CA ARG A 409 18.31 15.72 -11.18
C ARG A 409 17.71 15.18 -12.48
N VAL A 410 16.41 15.35 -12.69
CA VAL A 410 15.73 14.68 -13.82
C VAL A 410 16.19 15.22 -15.19
N ASN A 411 16.61 16.48 -15.24
CA ASN A 411 17.01 17.14 -16.48
C ASN A 411 18.37 16.66 -17.01
N THR A 412 19.30 16.30 -16.13
CA THR A 412 20.63 15.78 -16.50
C THR A 412 20.62 14.30 -16.88
N LEU A 413 19.53 13.57 -16.61
CA LEU A 413 19.40 12.17 -16.96
C LEU A 413 19.20 11.98 -18.47
N GLY A 414 20.16 11.27 -19.09
CA GLY A 414 19.97 10.65 -20.40
C GLY A 414 18.92 9.54 -20.39
N PHE A 415 18.65 8.93 -21.55
CA PHE A 415 17.61 7.91 -21.70
C PHE A 415 17.80 6.69 -20.77
N THR A 416 19.04 6.17 -20.67
CA THR A 416 19.37 5.03 -19.81
C THR A 416 19.14 5.34 -18.33
N GLY A 417 19.50 6.55 -17.89
CA GLY A 417 19.24 7.03 -16.53
C GLY A 417 17.75 7.15 -16.23
N ARG A 418 16.96 7.67 -17.17
CA ARG A 418 15.49 7.75 -17.05
C ARG A 418 14.86 6.36 -17.00
N LEU A 419 15.32 5.42 -17.83
CA LEU A 419 14.84 4.03 -17.82
C LEU A 419 15.18 3.34 -16.49
N GLY A 420 16.40 3.53 -15.96
CA GLY A 420 16.79 2.99 -14.66
C GLY A 420 15.94 3.56 -13.51
N LEU A 421 15.68 4.87 -13.51
CA LEU A 421 14.79 5.51 -12.54
C LEU A 421 13.36 4.97 -12.64
N TYR A 422 12.85 4.82 -13.87
CA TYR A 422 11.54 4.26 -14.15
C TYR A 422 11.37 2.84 -13.57
N LEU A 423 12.34 1.95 -13.82
CA LEU A 423 12.32 0.59 -13.29
C LEU A 423 12.39 0.59 -11.75
N ARG A 424 13.20 1.46 -11.15
CA ARG A 424 13.27 1.60 -9.68
C ARG A 424 11.93 2.07 -9.09
N ARG A 425 11.27 3.05 -9.70
CA ARG A 425 9.92 3.49 -9.27
C ARG A 425 8.89 2.38 -9.39
N TRP A 426 8.99 1.54 -10.42
CA TRP A 426 8.14 0.36 -10.58
C TRP A 426 8.34 -0.67 -9.46
N VAL A 427 9.60 -0.99 -9.14
CA VAL A 427 9.91 -1.90 -8.03
C VAL A 427 9.43 -1.31 -6.71
N ASP A 428 9.66 -0.02 -6.46
CA ASP A 428 9.18 0.67 -5.26
C ASP A 428 7.65 0.59 -5.18
N PHE A 429 6.94 0.85 -6.28
CA PHE A 429 5.48 0.79 -6.33
C PHE A 429 4.94 -0.62 -6.02
N LEU A 430 5.61 -1.68 -6.47
CA LEU A 430 5.17 -3.07 -6.22
C LEU A 430 5.51 -3.59 -4.82
N THR A 431 6.58 -3.09 -4.19
CA THR A 431 7.16 -3.67 -2.96
C THR A 431 6.92 -2.84 -1.71
N ARG A 432 6.65 -1.53 -1.82
CA ARG A 432 6.45 -0.67 -0.65
C ARG A 432 5.01 -0.75 -0.13
N PRO A 433 4.80 -0.50 1.17
CA PRO A 433 3.46 -0.26 1.72
C PRO A 433 2.85 1.04 1.16
N PRO A 434 1.53 1.22 1.28
CA PRO A 434 0.88 2.48 0.91
C PRO A 434 1.42 3.63 1.77
N GLY A 435 1.62 4.79 1.14
CA GLY A 435 2.12 6.00 1.78
C GLY A 435 0.99 6.82 2.42
N GLU A 436 1.36 7.91 3.09
CA GLU A 436 0.42 8.75 3.84
C GLU A 436 -0.36 9.73 2.94
N SER A 437 0.16 10.04 1.73
CA SER A 437 -0.46 10.99 0.80
C SER A 437 -1.16 10.27 -0.37
N PRO A 438 -2.33 10.76 -0.84
CA PRO A 438 -3.01 10.18 -1.99
C PRO A 438 -2.12 10.19 -3.24
N GLY A 439 -1.76 9.01 -3.73
CA GLY A 439 -0.87 8.83 -4.89
C GLY A 439 0.60 8.61 -4.56
N ASP A 440 0.98 8.57 -3.28
CA ASP A 440 2.32 8.20 -2.83
C ASP A 440 2.32 6.83 -2.13
N GLY A 441 3.33 6.00 -2.41
CA GLY A 441 3.51 4.67 -1.83
C GLY A 441 3.17 3.52 -2.77
N GLY A 442 3.36 2.29 -2.27
CA GLY A 442 3.22 1.07 -3.06
C GLY A 442 1.94 0.27 -2.79
N ILE A 443 1.72 -0.76 -3.60
CA ILE A 443 0.54 -1.62 -3.59
C ILE A 443 0.81 -3.02 -3.01
N PHE A 444 1.96 -3.21 -2.36
CA PHE A 444 2.40 -4.54 -1.88
C PHE A 444 1.34 -5.29 -1.05
N PRO A 445 0.68 -4.68 -0.03
CA PRO A 445 -0.32 -5.38 0.76
C PRO A 445 -1.55 -5.80 -0.04
N VAL A 446 -1.92 -5.04 -1.07
CA VAL A 446 -3.08 -5.33 -1.93
C VAL A 446 -2.79 -6.52 -2.83
N ILE A 447 -1.56 -6.61 -3.37
CA ILE A 447 -1.12 -7.76 -4.17
C ILE A 447 -1.16 -9.03 -3.32
N ILE A 448 -0.51 -9.02 -2.15
CA ILE A 448 -0.48 -10.18 -1.26
C ILE A 448 -1.89 -10.55 -0.78
N GLY A 449 -2.69 -9.55 -0.38
CA GLY A 449 -4.07 -9.78 0.04
C GLY A 449 -4.93 -10.43 -1.05
N THR A 450 -4.82 -9.96 -2.29
CA THR A 450 -5.55 -10.53 -3.44
C THR A 450 -5.08 -11.95 -3.75
N VAL A 451 -3.77 -12.20 -3.74
CA VAL A 451 -3.22 -13.55 -3.97
C VAL A 451 -3.67 -14.52 -2.88
N VAL A 452 -3.53 -14.15 -1.61
CA VAL A 452 -3.95 -14.99 -0.48
C VAL A 452 -5.45 -15.26 -0.51
N LEU A 453 -6.26 -14.23 -0.78
CA LEU A 453 -7.71 -14.38 -0.90
C LEU A 453 -8.10 -15.28 -2.08
N THR A 454 -7.46 -15.12 -3.23
CA THR A 454 -7.71 -15.94 -4.42
C THR A 454 -7.32 -17.39 -4.17
N LEU A 455 -6.17 -17.64 -3.53
CA LEU A 455 -5.76 -18.99 -3.13
C LEU A 455 -6.74 -19.61 -2.13
N LEU A 456 -7.18 -18.85 -1.13
CA LEU A 456 -8.16 -19.31 -0.14
C LEU A 456 -9.51 -19.64 -0.79
N LEU A 457 -9.98 -18.79 -1.71
CA LEU A 457 -11.19 -19.04 -2.49
C LEU A 457 -11.03 -20.29 -3.35
N THR A 458 -9.91 -20.45 -4.04
CA THR A 458 -9.62 -21.61 -4.88
C THR A 458 -9.63 -22.90 -4.05
N VAL A 459 -8.91 -22.93 -2.92
CA VAL A 459 -8.87 -24.08 -2.00
C VAL A 459 -10.25 -24.41 -1.43
N SER A 460 -11.11 -23.41 -1.21
CA SER A 460 -12.46 -23.61 -0.67
C SER A 460 -13.47 -24.05 -1.73
N VAL A 461 -13.43 -23.46 -2.92
CA VAL A 461 -14.46 -23.63 -3.97
C VAL A 461 -14.18 -24.83 -4.86
N VAL A 462 -12.91 -25.10 -5.21
CA VAL A 462 -12.56 -26.18 -6.14
C VAL A 462 -13.04 -27.56 -5.64
N PRO A 463 -12.83 -27.97 -4.38
CA PRO A 463 -13.32 -29.26 -3.90
C PRO A 463 -14.84 -29.38 -4.02
N LEU A 464 -15.58 -28.31 -3.66
CA LEU A 464 -17.03 -28.28 -3.77
C LEU A 464 -17.49 -28.37 -5.24
N GLY A 465 -16.81 -27.67 -6.14
CA GLY A 465 -17.06 -27.73 -7.58
C GLY A 465 -16.79 -29.12 -8.17
N VAL A 466 -15.70 -29.77 -7.77
CA VAL A 466 -15.36 -31.13 -8.19
C VAL A 466 -16.40 -32.13 -7.69
N VAL A 467 -16.83 -32.03 -6.43
CA VAL A 467 -17.89 -32.89 -5.87
C VAL A 467 -19.20 -32.70 -6.62
N ALA A 468 -19.59 -31.45 -6.92
CA ALA A 468 -20.79 -31.17 -7.70
C ALA A 468 -20.71 -31.75 -9.13
N ALA A 469 -19.56 -31.63 -9.78
CA ALA A 469 -19.35 -32.19 -11.12
C ALA A 469 -19.43 -33.72 -11.12
N ILE A 470 -18.79 -34.38 -10.15
CA ILE A 470 -18.88 -35.84 -9.97
C ILE A 470 -20.32 -36.25 -9.68
N TYR A 471 -21.03 -35.53 -8.80
CA TYR A 471 -22.43 -35.81 -8.47
C TYR A 471 -23.33 -35.71 -9.70
N LEU A 472 -23.20 -34.65 -10.50
CA LEU A 472 -23.99 -34.50 -11.73
C LEU A 472 -23.67 -35.60 -12.75
N ARG A 473 -22.39 -35.98 -12.90
CA ARG A 473 -22.00 -37.03 -13.82
C ARG A 473 -22.50 -38.42 -13.41
N GLU A 474 -22.43 -38.73 -12.11
CA GLU A 474 -22.67 -40.08 -11.59
C GLU A 474 -24.13 -40.30 -11.16
N TYR A 475 -24.80 -39.27 -10.66
CA TYR A 475 -26.11 -39.38 -10.00
C TYR A 475 -27.24 -38.58 -10.65
N ALA A 476 -26.96 -37.63 -11.57
CA ALA A 476 -28.04 -36.97 -12.30
C ALA A 476 -28.55 -37.89 -13.43
N ARG A 477 -29.78 -38.39 -13.29
CA ARG A 477 -30.46 -39.11 -14.37
C ARG A 477 -30.82 -38.13 -15.48
N GLN A 478 -30.58 -38.51 -16.75
CA GLN A 478 -31.00 -37.75 -17.94
C GLN A 478 -32.48 -37.37 -17.85
N GLY A 479 -32.76 -36.07 -17.88
CA GLY A 479 -34.09 -35.52 -18.05
C GLY A 479 -34.43 -35.37 -19.55
N ILE A 480 -35.71 -35.13 -19.84
CA ILE A 480 -36.35 -35.22 -21.17
C ILE A 480 -35.76 -34.30 -22.28
N VAL A 481 -34.71 -33.52 -22.00
CA VAL A 481 -34.08 -32.61 -22.99
C VAL A 481 -32.57 -32.88 -23.19
N THR A 482 -32.06 -34.06 -22.80
CA THR A 482 -30.71 -34.53 -23.19
C THR A 482 -30.69 -36.01 -23.49
#